data_AF-A0A3M1GKZ1-F1
#
_entry.id   AF-A0A3M1GKZ1-F1
#
_cell.length_a   1.000
_cell.length_b   1.000
_cell.length_c   1.000
_cell.angle_alpha   90.00
_cell.angle_beta   90.00
_cell.angle_gamma   90.00
#
_symmetry.space_group_name_H-M   'P 1'
#
loop_
_entity.id
_entity.type
_entity.pdbx_description
1 polymer ?
#
loop_
_entity_poly.entity_id
_entity_poly.type
_entity_poly.pdbx_seq_one_letter_code
_entity_poly.pdbx_strand_id
1 'polypeptide(L)'
;MTVPISQMATVAGYVLKQRLRGRRRYPLVLMLEPLLRCNLSCAGCGKIQYPGHVLKKEMPLEDALRAVDECGAPIVSIPGGEPLLYSHIDALVQALVERRKYIYLCTNALLLKKALEAGRFRPTKYLTFSVHMDGERDAHDFSVCREGVYDKAEEAIRLAVEMGFRVTTNTTLFEHADPESTRRFFDRMTEIGVESMMVSPGYSYSKAPDQNSFLSREKTFELFRKLFHRPKKSWKFNHSPLFLEFLMGQRHYECTPWGNPCYTIFGWQKPCYLLQEGYAETFEQLLEETEWSNYGRASGNPKCANCMVHCGHEPTAVDHTFRSLGGFLATVRATIAGIDGANPRRAEIPPVTGRARTFLDAVEPGTIEHALLEAIDYRGDVTFTLEDGSTVVGYAFDLHDGEVRYFDPATGERRSLALARVQRVEKTGKDFAAGKSWEAWVKKYNEKKQREGGGSQRAKKLQMAG
;
A
#
# COMPACT_ATOMS: atom_id res chain seq x y z
N MET A 1 11.93 15.85 -15.86
CA MET A 1 10.65 15.12 -15.94
C MET A 1 10.49 14.29 -14.69
N THR A 2 9.27 14.04 -14.23
CA THR A 2 8.99 13.35 -12.96
C THR A 2 9.15 11.83 -13.03
N VAL A 3 9.06 11.26 -14.23
CA VAL A 3 9.27 9.85 -14.55
C VAL A 3 10.21 9.76 -15.76
N PRO A 4 11.11 8.78 -15.86
CA PRO A 4 11.97 8.63 -17.04
C PRO A 4 11.16 8.44 -18.32
N ILE A 5 11.63 9.02 -19.43
CA ILE A 5 11.00 8.89 -20.75
C ILE A 5 10.85 7.43 -21.15
N SER A 6 11.87 6.61 -20.86
CA SER A 6 11.82 5.19 -21.21
C SER A 6 10.68 4.47 -20.50
N GLN A 7 10.41 4.81 -19.24
CA GLN A 7 9.32 4.23 -18.46
C GLN A 7 7.97 4.73 -18.98
N MET A 8 7.84 6.04 -19.23
CA MET A 8 6.62 6.61 -19.83
C MET A 8 6.29 5.97 -21.18
N ALA A 9 7.29 5.77 -22.04
CA ALA A 9 7.10 5.12 -23.34
C ALA A 9 6.66 3.65 -23.20
N THR A 10 7.25 2.90 -22.26
CA THR A 10 6.84 1.51 -21.98
C THR A 10 5.40 1.45 -21.47
N VAL A 11 5.03 2.30 -20.51
CA VAL A 11 3.66 2.35 -19.97
C VAL A 11 2.67 2.78 -21.04
N ALA A 12 2.95 3.82 -21.81
CA ALA A 12 2.08 4.28 -22.89
C ALA A 12 1.87 3.19 -23.95
N GLY A 13 2.95 2.55 -24.42
CA GLY A 13 2.87 1.45 -25.38
C GLY A 13 2.08 0.25 -24.82
N TYR A 14 2.27 -0.07 -23.54
CA TYR A 14 1.50 -1.11 -22.86
C TYR A 14 0.01 -0.78 -22.80
N VAL A 15 -0.36 0.42 -22.33
CA VAL A 15 -1.76 0.86 -22.24
C VAL A 15 -2.43 0.83 -23.61
N LEU A 16 -1.79 1.40 -24.63
CA LEU A 16 -2.30 1.39 -26.00
C LEU A 16 -2.54 -0.05 -26.50
N LYS A 17 -1.60 -0.96 -26.25
CA LYS A 17 -1.74 -2.38 -26.61
C LYS A 17 -2.93 -3.05 -25.91
N GLN A 18 -3.14 -2.79 -24.61
CA GLN A 18 -4.28 -3.36 -23.89
C GLN A 18 -5.62 -2.83 -24.43
N ARG A 19 -5.69 -1.54 -24.74
CA ARG A 19 -6.89 -0.91 -25.30
C ARG A 19 -7.20 -1.37 -26.72
N LEU A 20 -6.18 -1.52 -27.57
CA LEU A 20 -6.32 -2.10 -28.92
C LEU A 20 -6.83 -3.55 -28.88
N ARG A 21 -6.48 -4.29 -27.82
CA ARG A 21 -7.00 -5.65 -27.56
C ARG A 21 -8.39 -5.67 -26.91
N GLY A 22 -9.03 -4.52 -26.71
CA GLY A 22 -10.35 -4.40 -26.09
C GLY A 22 -10.39 -4.76 -24.60
N ARG A 23 -9.24 -4.92 -23.93
CA ARG A 23 -9.20 -5.29 -22.51
C ARG A 23 -9.64 -4.12 -21.65
N ARG A 24 -10.72 -4.33 -20.87
CA ARG A 24 -11.28 -3.30 -19.97
C ARG A 24 -10.57 -3.24 -18.62
N ARG A 25 -10.12 -4.39 -18.12
CA ARG A 25 -9.38 -4.51 -16.86
C ARG A 25 -7.98 -5.01 -17.18
N TYR A 26 -6.98 -4.21 -16.84
CA TYR A 26 -5.57 -4.55 -17.05
C TYR A 26 -4.71 -3.91 -15.95
N PRO A 27 -3.62 -4.57 -15.52
CA PRO A 27 -2.76 -4.04 -14.47
C PRO A 27 -1.72 -3.09 -15.06
N LEU A 28 -1.37 -2.02 -14.33
CA LEU A 28 -0.25 -1.13 -14.65
C LEU A 28 0.96 -1.40 -13.77
N VAL A 29 0.70 -1.73 -12.51
CA VAL A 29 1.72 -2.01 -11.49
C VAL A 29 1.32 -3.31 -10.83
N LEU A 30 2.27 -4.22 -10.60
CA LEU A 30 2.07 -5.36 -9.71
C LEU A 30 2.62 -4.99 -8.34
N MET A 31 1.81 -5.11 -7.28
CA MET A 31 2.32 -5.13 -5.90
C MET A 31 2.70 -6.57 -5.55
N LEU A 32 3.99 -6.84 -5.42
CA LEU A 32 4.50 -8.16 -5.07
C LEU A 32 5.01 -8.14 -3.62
N GLU A 33 4.29 -8.81 -2.71
CA GLU A 33 4.66 -8.96 -1.29
C GLU A 33 5.24 -10.36 -1.05
N PRO A 34 6.56 -10.58 -1.29
CA PRO A 34 7.18 -11.90 -1.12
C PRO A 34 7.26 -12.35 0.34
N LEU A 35 7.10 -11.43 1.29
CA LEU A 35 7.06 -11.69 2.72
C LEU A 35 6.27 -10.59 3.44
N LEU A 36 5.92 -10.85 4.70
CA LEU A 36 5.17 -9.90 5.55
C LEU A 36 5.96 -9.48 6.80
N ARG A 37 7.15 -10.04 7.04
CA ARG A 37 8.01 -9.69 8.18
C ARG A 37 8.71 -8.35 7.98
N CYS A 38 8.64 -7.49 8.98
CA CYS A 38 9.35 -6.21 8.99
C CYS A 38 10.22 -6.07 10.25
N ASN A 39 11.29 -5.29 10.15
CA ASN A 39 12.14 -4.86 11.25
C ASN A 39 11.67 -3.54 11.91
N LEU A 40 10.46 -3.09 11.57
CA LEU A 40 9.72 -1.97 12.16
C LEU A 40 8.28 -2.38 12.47
N SER A 41 7.60 -1.58 13.30
CA SER A 41 6.19 -1.77 13.67
C SER A 41 5.44 -0.44 13.65
N CYS A 42 5.36 0.15 12.44
CA CYS A 42 4.80 1.48 12.21
C CYS A 42 3.32 1.57 12.59
N ALA A 43 2.90 2.77 13.01
CA ALA A 43 1.55 3.05 13.51
C ALA A 43 0.44 2.78 12.49
N GLY A 44 0.67 3.21 11.24
CA GLY A 44 -0.29 3.08 10.15
C GLY A 44 -0.21 1.76 9.37
N CYS A 45 0.60 0.79 9.83
CA CYS A 45 0.82 -0.45 9.09
C CYS A 45 -0.17 -1.57 9.51
N GLY A 46 -1.03 -1.99 8.59
CA GLY A 46 -1.91 -3.17 8.75
C GLY A 46 -1.34 -4.47 8.14
N LYS A 47 -0.16 -4.42 7.52
CA LYS A 47 0.38 -5.52 6.68
C LYS A 47 1.32 -6.49 7.42
N ILE A 48 1.66 -6.23 8.67
CA ILE A 48 2.57 -7.08 9.48
C ILE A 48 1.90 -7.69 10.72
N GLN A 49 0.59 -7.47 10.88
CA GLN A 49 -0.18 -7.95 12.03
C GLN A 49 -0.61 -9.40 11.81
N TYR A 50 0.32 -10.34 12.01
CA TYR A 50 0.10 -11.77 11.83
C TYR A 50 0.83 -12.60 12.90
N PRO A 51 0.40 -13.86 13.13
CA PRO A 51 1.16 -14.79 13.96
C PRO A 51 2.61 -14.96 13.49
N GLY A 52 3.51 -15.24 14.42
CA GLY A 52 4.94 -15.35 14.14
C GLY A 52 5.29 -16.44 13.12
N HIS A 53 4.51 -17.54 13.07
CA HIS A 53 4.71 -18.61 12.08
C HIS A 53 4.37 -18.13 10.66
N VAL A 54 3.36 -17.27 10.49
CA VAL A 54 3.01 -16.62 9.23
C VAL A 54 4.07 -15.60 8.83
N LEU A 55 4.56 -14.79 9.76
CA LEU A 55 5.61 -13.80 9.49
C LEU A 55 6.96 -14.45 9.11
N LYS A 56 7.23 -15.67 9.55
CA LYS A 56 8.45 -16.40 9.14
C LYS A 56 8.40 -16.87 7.69
N LYS A 57 7.24 -16.84 7.04
CA LYS A 57 7.09 -17.28 5.66
C LYS A 57 7.73 -16.31 4.67
N GLU A 58 8.29 -16.92 3.63
CA GLU A 58 8.80 -16.24 2.45
C GLU A 58 8.28 -16.99 1.23
N MET A 59 7.91 -16.25 0.20
CA MET A 59 7.47 -16.77 -1.08
C MET A 59 8.66 -17.42 -1.81
N PRO A 60 8.53 -18.63 -2.37
CA PRO A 60 9.54 -19.16 -3.28
C PRO A 60 9.80 -18.21 -4.46
N LEU A 61 11.04 -18.11 -4.92
CA LEU A 61 11.40 -17.22 -6.04
C LEU A 61 10.59 -17.56 -7.31
N GLU A 62 10.37 -18.84 -7.58
CA GLU A 62 9.59 -19.31 -8.73
C GLU A 62 8.14 -18.83 -8.70
N ASP A 63 7.51 -18.79 -7.51
CA ASP A 63 6.15 -18.29 -7.33
C ASP A 63 6.08 -16.78 -7.60
N ALA A 64 7.09 -16.03 -7.11
CA ALA A 64 7.20 -14.60 -7.35
C ALA A 64 7.33 -14.29 -8.86
N LEU A 65 8.17 -15.04 -9.57
CA LEU A 65 8.37 -14.86 -11.01
C LEU A 65 7.15 -15.30 -11.82
N ARG A 66 6.49 -16.39 -11.42
CA ARG A 66 5.23 -16.84 -12.04
C ARG A 66 4.16 -15.75 -11.94
N ALA A 67 3.96 -15.15 -10.77
CA ALA A 67 2.98 -14.08 -10.59
C ALA A 67 3.31 -12.82 -11.43
N VAL A 68 4.59 -12.49 -11.59
CA VAL A 68 5.05 -11.39 -12.45
C VAL A 68 4.73 -11.66 -13.93
N ASP A 69 5.02 -12.88 -14.39
CA ASP A 69 4.83 -13.28 -15.77
C ASP A 69 3.34 -13.39 -16.11
N GLU A 70 2.54 -13.92 -15.17
CA GLU A 70 1.08 -14.02 -15.25
C GLU A 70 0.37 -12.65 -15.30
N CYS A 71 0.72 -11.73 -14.39
CA CYS A 71 0.12 -10.40 -14.34
C CYS A 71 0.48 -9.55 -15.57
N GLY A 72 1.71 -9.67 -16.06
CA GLY A 72 2.16 -8.99 -17.27
C GLY A 72 2.29 -7.46 -17.14
N ALA A 73 2.11 -6.89 -15.94
CA ALA A 73 2.28 -5.46 -15.70
C ALA A 73 3.68 -4.97 -16.11
N PRO A 74 3.81 -3.75 -16.67
CA PRO A 74 5.11 -3.18 -17.03
C PRO A 74 5.95 -2.75 -15.81
N ILE A 75 5.31 -2.51 -14.67
CA ILE A 75 5.94 -2.06 -13.43
C ILE A 75 5.70 -3.13 -12.35
N VAL A 76 6.73 -3.44 -11.57
CA VAL A 76 6.64 -4.29 -10.39
C VAL A 76 7.10 -3.47 -9.19
N SER A 77 6.17 -3.16 -8.30
CA SER A 77 6.50 -2.66 -6.97
C SER A 77 6.71 -3.86 -6.07
N ILE A 78 7.81 -3.88 -5.33
CA ILE A 78 8.10 -4.92 -4.33
C ILE A 78 7.96 -4.27 -2.96
N PRO A 79 6.74 -4.21 -2.39
CA PRO A 79 6.48 -3.93 -0.99
C PRO A 79 6.54 -5.21 -0.15
N GLY A 80 5.92 -5.21 1.03
CA GLY A 80 5.71 -6.41 1.85
C GLY A 80 6.79 -6.58 2.90
N GLY A 81 6.36 -6.60 4.16
CA GLY A 81 7.24 -6.43 5.31
C GLY A 81 8.35 -5.42 5.02
N GLU A 82 9.60 -5.83 5.22
CA GLU A 82 10.77 -5.17 4.64
C GLU A 82 11.41 -6.09 3.57
N PRO A 83 11.34 -5.74 2.27
CA PRO A 83 11.85 -6.58 1.18
C PRO A 83 13.33 -6.93 1.26
N LEU A 84 14.16 -6.07 1.88
CA LEU A 84 15.58 -6.39 2.08
C LEU A 84 15.82 -7.55 3.07
N LEU A 85 14.77 -8.02 3.77
CA LEU A 85 14.79 -9.26 4.57
C LEU A 85 14.48 -10.52 3.75
N TYR A 86 14.05 -10.40 2.50
CA TYR A 86 13.72 -11.53 1.64
C TYR A 86 15.00 -12.23 1.18
N SER A 87 15.10 -13.53 1.41
CA SER A 87 16.29 -14.32 1.08
C SER A 87 16.65 -14.32 -0.41
N HIS A 88 15.66 -14.17 -1.30
CA HIS A 88 15.87 -14.17 -2.75
C HIS A 88 15.78 -12.79 -3.41
N ILE A 89 15.88 -11.68 -2.66
CA ILE A 89 15.66 -10.34 -3.23
C ILE A 89 16.64 -9.99 -4.36
N ASP A 90 17.91 -10.38 -4.24
CA ASP A 90 18.96 -10.11 -5.24
C ASP A 90 18.61 -10.82 -6.57
N ALA A 91 18.27 -12.11 -6.48
CA ALA A 91 17.87 -12.93 -7.63
C ALA A 91 16.55 -12.46 -8.26
N LEU A 92 15.56 -12.07 -7.42
CA LEU A 92 14.30 -11.51 -7.89
C LEU A 92 14.53 -10.21 -8.67
N VAL A 93 15.28 -9.26 -8.11
CA VAL A 93 15.59 -7.99 -8.79
C VAL A 93 16.32 -8.25 -10.10
N GLN A 94 17.33 -9.12 -10.13
CA GLN A 94 18.03 -9.47 -11.36
C GLN A 94 17.09 -10.03 -12.43
N ALA A 95 16.27 -11.03 -12.07
CA ALA A 95 15.34 -11.67 -12.99
C ALA A 95 14.28 -10.70 -13.53
N LEU A 96 13.89 -9.69 -12.77
CA LEU A 96 12.97 -8.63 -13.19
C LEU A 96 13.63 -7.61 -14.14
N VAL A 97 14.91 -7.28 -13.91
CA VAL A 97 15.70 -6.44 -14.83
C VAL A 97 15.87 -7.12 -16.18
N GLU A 98 16.15 -8.43 -16.20
CA GLU A 98 16.24 -9.24 -17.43
C GLU A 98 14.91 -9.25 -18.20
N ARG A 99 13.78 -9.30 -17.48
CA ARG A 99 12.42 -9.14 -18.03
C ARG A 99 12.08 -7.70 -18.43
N ARG A 100 12.99 -6.74 -18.25
CA ARG A 100 12.81 -5.30 -18.52
C ARG A 100 11.61 -4.70 -17.79
N LYS A 101 11.29 -5.20 -16.59
CA LYS A 101 10.28 -4.61 -15.71
C LYS A 101 10.87 -3.37 -15.03
N TYR A 102 10.07 -2.32 -14.85
CA TYR A 102 10.45 -1.21 -13.98
C TYR A 102 10.13 -1.56 -12.53
N ILE A 103 11.16 -1.63 -11.71
CA ILE A 103 11.12 -2.11 -10.34
C ILE A 103 11.11 -0.92 -9.40
N TYR A 104 10.13 -0.89 -8.50
CA TYR A 104 10.14 -0.02 -7.33
C TYR A 104 10.34 -0.90 -6.09
N LEU A 105 11.58 -0.99 -5.61
CA LEU A 105 11.89 -1.74 -4.39
C LEU A 105 11.57 -0.86 -3.19
N CYS A 106 10.43 -1.13 -2.54
CA CYS A 106 9.98 -0.33 -1.41
C CYS A 106 10.75 -0.73 -0.14
N THR A 107 11.36 0.21 0.57
CA THR A 107 12.16 -0.10 1.77
C THR A 107 12.02 0.97 2.84
N ASN A 108 12.14 0.59 4.10
CA ASN A 108 12.32 1.52 5.23
C ASN A 108 13.78 2.00 5.38
N ALA A 109 14.66 1.57 4.48
CA ALA A 109 16.06 1.93 4.36
C ALA A 109 17.01 1.52 5.49
N LEU A 110 16.53 0.90 6.58
CA LEU A 110 17.39 0.45 7.69
C LEU A 110 18.48 -0.54 7.24
N LEU A 111 18.21 -1.31 6.20
CA LEU A 111 19.14 -2.30 5.63
C LEU A 111 19.74 -1.85 4.30
N LEU A 112 19.29 -0.72 3.74
CA LEU A 112 19.64 -0.30 2.39
C LEU A 112 21.13 0.02 2.28
N LYS A 113 21.68 0.83 3.19
CA LYS A 113 23.12 1.17 3.20
C LYS A 113 23.99 -0.10 3.17
N LYS A 114 23.77 -1.03 4.10
CA LYS A 114 24.50 -2.30 4.18
C LYS A 114 24.34 -3.14 2.91
N ALA A 115 23.15 -3.17 2.32
CA ALA A 115 22.91 -3.90 1.08
C ALA A 115 23.68 -3.33 -0.11
N LEU A 116 23.77 -1.99 -0.19
CA LEU A 116 24.53 -1.28 -1.22
C LEU A 116 26.04 -1.49 -1.08
N GLU A 117 26.58 -1.35 0.14
CA GLU A 117 28.00 -1.57 0.44
C GLU A 117 28.42 -3.02 0.16
N ALA A 118 27.52 -3.98 0.38
CA ALA A 118 27.73 -5.38 0.04
C ALA A 118 27.65 -5.69 -1.47
N GLY A 119 27.36 -4.69 -2.32
CA GLY A 119 27.32 -4.87 -3.78
C GLY A 119 26.15 -5.72 -4.27
N ARG A 120 25.06 -5.83 -3.50
CA ARG A 120 23.90 -6.69 -3.80
C ARG A 120 23.13 -6.24 -5.05
N PHE A 121 23.22 -4.96 -5.40
CA PHE A 121 22.49 -4.35 -6.51
C PHE A 121 23.43 -3.54 -7.41
N ARG A 122 23.02 -3.34 -8.67
CA ARG A 122 23.74 -2.50 -9.63
C ARG A 122 22.81 -1.40 -10.17
N PRO A 123 23.31 -0.16 -10.33
CA PRO A 123 22.51 0.90 -10.93
C PRO A 123 22.03 0.52 -12.33
N THR A 124 20.75 0.72 -12.58
CA THR A 124 20.12 0.49 -13.89
C THR A 124 18.86 1.35 -13.98
N LYS A 125 18.44 1.70 -15.20
CA LYS A 125 17.20 2.45 -15.42
C LYS A 125 15.95 1.72 -14.92
N TYR A 126 16.03 0.40 -14.77
CA TYR A 126 14.93 -0.47 -14.35
C TYR A 126 14.76 -0.57 -12.84
N LEU A 127 15.77 -0.21 -12.03
CA LEU A 127 15.70 -0.37 -10.57
C LEU A 127 15.64 1.01 -9.91
N THR A 128 14.57 1.21 -9.15
CA THR A 128 14.39 2.37 -8.29
C THR A 128 14.20 1.91 -6.84
N PHE A 129 14.98 2.46 -5.92
CA PHE A 129 14.68 2.32 -4.49
C PHE A 129 13.61 3.33 -4.10
N SER A 130 12.46 2.84 -3.62
CA SER A 130 11.38 3.65 -3.11
C SER A 130 11.42 3.69 -1.58
N VAL A 131 12.10 4.69 -1.02
CA VAL A 131 12.31 4.79 0.43
C VAL A 131 11.10 5.41 1.11
N HIS A 132 10.55 4.74 2.11
CA HIS A 132 9.43 5.26 2.89
C HIS A 132 9.91 6.37 3.82
N MET A 133 9.39 7.60 3.64
CA MET A 133 9.76 8.78 4.40
C MET A 133 8.51 9.65 4.63
N ASP A 134 8.11 9.82 5.89
CA ASP A 134 6.81 10.40 6.28
C ASP A 134 6.92 11.83 6.84
N GLY A 135 7.90 12.59 6.37
CA GLY A 135 8.11 13.99 6.75
C GLY A 135 9.47 14.25 7.38
N GLU A 136 9.57 15.40 8.08
CA GLU A 136 10.77 15.77 8.83
C GLU A 136 11.07 14.74 9.94
N ARG A 137 12.33 14.70 10.39
CA ARG A 137 12.88 13.79 11.41
C ARG A 137 11.88 13.31 12.47
N ASP A 138 11.36 14.23 13.29
CA ASP A 138 10.47 13.88 14.40
C ASP A 138 9.15 13.28 13.91
N ALA A 139 8.62 13.75 12.78
CA ALA A 139 7.37 13.23 12.22
C ALA A 139 7.57 11.83 11.64
N HIS A 140 8.68 11.59 10.92
CA HIS A 140 8.98 10.28 10.37
C HIS A 140 9.25 9.24 11.47
N ASP A 141 10.12 9.56 12.42
CA ASP A 141 10.45 8.68 13.55
C ASP A 141 9.21 8.34 14.38
N PHE A 142 8.28 9.29 14.50
CA PHE A 142 6.98 9.09 15.14
C PHE A 142 6.09 8.12 14.36
N SER A 143 5.93 8.32 13.05
CA SER A 143 5.12 7.45 12.18
C SER A 143 5.61 6.00 12.17
N VAL A 144 6.93 5.79 12.23
CA VAL A 144 7.55 4.46 12.23
C VAL A 144 7.77 3.87 13.63
N CYS A 145 7.33 4.59 14.67
CA CYS A 145 7.42 4.20 16.06
C CYS A 145 8.86 3.92 16.54
N ARG A 146 9.87 4.60 15.98
CA ARG A 146 11.28 4.37 16.31
C ARG A 146 12.13 5.60 16.00
N GLU A 147 12.87 6.07 17.00
CA GLU A 147 13.81 7.18 16.84
C GLU A 147 15.07 6.80 16.07
N GLY A 148 15.63 7.78 15.35
CA GLY A 148 16.86 7.66 14.58
C GLY A 148 16.68 6.90 13.26
N VAL A 149 15.44 6.60 12.85
CA VAL A 149 15.17 5.95 11.55
C VAL A 149 15.38 6.96 10.43
N TYR A 150 14.95 8.21 10.62
CA TYR A 150 15.12 9.29 9.64
C TYR A 150 16.59 9.46 9.22
N ASP A 151 17.52 9.51 10.17
CA ASP A 151 18.96 9.68 9.85
C ASP A 151 19.51 8.54 9.03
N LYS A 152 19.19 7.31 9.43
CA LYS A 152 19.64 6.10 8.73
C LYS A 152 19.08 6.04 7.33
N ALA A 153 17.81 6.40 7.16
CA ALA A 153 17.17 6.46 5.86
C ALA A 153 17.80 7.56 4.99
N GLU A 154 18.03 8.76 5.53
CA GLU A 154 18.66 9.85 4.78
C GLU A 154 20.11 9.51 4.36
N GLU A 155 20.88 8.90 5.26
CA GLU A 155 22.24 8.42 4.97
C GLU A 155 22.23 7.37 3.85
N ALA A 156 21.32 6.40 3.91
CA ALA A 156 21.18 5.38 2.88
C ALA A 156 20.72 5.96 1.54
N ILE A 157 19.83 6.97 1.55
CA ILE A 157 19.40 7.69 0.35
C ILE A 157 20.59 8.39 -0.30
N ARG A 158 21.38 9.15 0.47
CA ARG A 158 22.56 9.86 -0.02
C ARG A 158 23.55 8.90 -0.68
N LEU A 159 23.87 7.79 0.00
CA LEU A 159 24.76 6.77 -0.55
C LEU A 159 24.19 6.17 -1.85
N ALA A 160 22.91 5.82 -1.89
CA ALA A 160 22.28 5.27 -3.09
C ALA A 160 22.35 6.24 -4.27
N VAL A 161 22.09 7.54 -4.04
CA VAL A 161 22.21 8.60 -5.04
C VAL A 161 23.66 8.76 -5.51
N GLU A 162 24.63 8.80 -4.59
CA GLU A 162 26.07 8.90 -4.89
C GLU A 162 26.57 7.72 -5.73
N MET A 163 26.04 6.52 -5.48
CA MET A 163 26.33 5.31 -6.26
C MET A 163 25.59 5.27 -7.62
N GLY A 164 24.80 6.30 -7.95
CA GLY A 164 24.10 6.41 -9.23
C GLY A 164 22.78 5.63 -9.32
N PHE A 165 22.24 5.14 -8.21
CA PHE A 165 20.92 4.52 -8.21
C PHE A 165 19.82 5.55 -8.35
N ARG A 166 18.70 5.12 -8.93
CA ARG A 166 17.46 5.88 -8.89
C ARG A 166 16.83 5.74 -7.51
N VAL A 167 16.55 6.86 -6.87
CA VAL A 167 15.92 6.90 -5.55
C VAL A 167 14.69 7.77 -5.60
N THR A 168 13.57 7.24 -5.15
CA THR A 168 12.33 7.98 -4.92
C THR A 168 11.93 7.85 -3.46
N THR A 169 11.15 8.80 -2.94
CA THR A 169 10.51 8.63 -1.63
C THR A 169 9.02 8.32 -1.78
N ASN A 170 8.46 7.65 -0.78
CA ASN A 170 7.02 7.47 -0.63
C ASN A 170 6.60 8.02 0.74
N THR A 171 5.67 8.98 0.73
CA THR A 171 5.23 9.74 1.90
C THR A 171 3.74 9.55 2.13
N THR A 172 3.40 9.05 3.30
CA THR A 172 2.02 8.88 3.74
C THR A 172 1.61 10.05 4.65
N LEU A 173 0.57 10.77 4.27
CA LEU A 173 0.07 11.92 5.03
C LEU A 173 -1.23 11.55 5.78
N PHE A 174 -1.18 11.68 7.11
CA PHE A 174 -2.32 11.47 8.01
C PHE A 174 -2.99 12.80 8.37
N GLU A 175 -4.08 12.77 9.14
CA GLU A 175 -4.88 13.97 9.47
C GLU A 175 -4.06 15.09 10.12
N HIS A 176 -3.05 14.73 10.91
CA HIS A 176 -2.22 15.69 11.65
C HIS A 176 -0.96 16.14 10.87
N ALA A 177 -0.85 15.80 9.59
CA ALA A 177 0.25 16.25 8.74
C ALA A 177 0.27 17.78 8.67
N ASP A 178 1.42 18.38 8.99
CA ASP A 178 1.63 19.83 8.86
C ASP A 178 2.12 20.16 7.44
N PRO A 179 1.37 20.97 6.65
CA PRO A 179 1.75 21.29 5.29
C PRO A 179 3.12 21.96 5.19
N GLU A 180 3.47 22.88 6.10
CA GLU A 180 4.74 23.61 6.03
C GLU A 180 5.94 22.71 6.37
N SER A 181 5.82 21.86 7.39
CA SER A 181 6.77 20.79 7.68
C SER A 181 6.97 19.85 6.49
N THR A 182 5.88 19.44 5.85
CA THR A 182 5.93 18.56 4.67
C THR A 182 6.63 19.25 3.50
N ARG A 183 6.43 20.55 3.29
CA ARG A 183 7.12 21.35 2.26
C ARG A 183 8.63 21.45 2.53
N ARG A 184 9.04 21.66 3.78
CA ARG A 184 10.47 21.62 4.17
C ARG A 184 11.08 20.23 3.94
N PHE A 185 10.33 19.18 4.23
CA PHE A 185 10.74 17.82 3.90
C PHE A 185 10.94 17.64 2.38
N PHE A 186 10.06 18.17 1.53
CA PHE A 186 10.25 18.14 0.07
C PHE A 186 11.50 18.89 -0.39
N ASP A 187 11.79 20.05 0.22
CA ASP A 187 13.03 20.76 -0.02
C ASP A 187 14.24 19.89 0.28
N ARG A 188 14.24 19.23 1.45
CA ARG A 188 15.33 18.35 1.86
C ARG A 188 15.51 17.15 0.93
N MET A 189 14.43 16.46 0.54
CA MET A 189 14.52 15.32 -0.38
C MET A 189 15.05 15.75 -1.75
N THR A 190 14.63 16.92 -2.24
CA THR A 190 15.16 17.51 -3.48
C THR A 190 16.65 17.82 -3.36
N GLU A 191 17.08 18.41 -2.23
CA GLU A 191 18.48 18.79 -1.96
C GLU A 191 19.43 17.58 -1.96
N ILE A 192 19.01 16.45 -1.39
CA ILE A 192 19.83 15.23 -1.30
C ILE A 192 19.80 14.38 -2.58
N GLY A 193 19.17 14.87 -3.66
CA GLY A 193 19.20 14.24 -4.98
C GLY A 193 18.16 13.15 -5.21
N VAL A 194 17.09 13.08 -4.41
CA VAL A 194 15.94 12.20 -4.70
C VAL A 194 15.36 12.57 -6.07
N GLU A 195 15.21 11.57 -6.95
CA GLU A 195 14.74 11.76 -8.33
C GLU A 195 13.33 12.33 -8.37
N SER A 196 12.44 11.79 -7.53
CA SER A 196 11.06 12.23 -7.38
C SER A 196 10.42 11.67 -6.10
N MET A 197 9.32 12.29 -5.67
CA MET A 197 8.59 11.94 -4.47
C MET A 197 7.20 11.39 -4.82
N MET A 198 6.70 10.44 -4.05
CA MET A 198 5.30 10.02 -4.06
C MET A 198 4.65 10.50 -2.78
N VAL A 199 3.45 11.03 -2.88
CA VAL A 199 2.66 11.56 -1.77
C VAL A 199 1.26 10.99 -1.85
N SER A 200 0.77 10.46 -0.74
CA SER A 200 -0.55 9.84 -0.67
C SER A 200 -1.20 10.12 0.67
N PRO A 201 -2.52 10.34 0.74
CA PRO A 201 -3.22 10.27 2.01
C PRO A 201 -3.09 8.87 2.61
N GLY A 202 -3.02 8.79 3.93
CA GLY A 202 -3.10 7.54 4.68
C GLY A 202 -4.46 6.87 4.50
N TYR A 203 -4.46 5.55 4.34
CA TYR A 203 -5.69 4.76 4.26
C TYR A 203 -6.08 4.24 5.63
N SER A 204 -7.37 4.38 5.97
CA SER A 204 -7.94 3.76 7.16
C SER A 204 -8.04 2.25 7.01
N TYR A 205 -6.95 1.56 7.32
CA TYR A 205 -7.03 0.12 7.53
C TYR A 205 -7.80 -0.12 8.81
N SER A 206 -8.91 -0.87 8.76
CA SER A 206 -9.63 -1.30 9.96
C SER A 206 -8.74 -2.05 10.96
N LYS A 207 -7.62 -2.60 10.48
CA LYS A 207 -6.63 -3.38 11.24
C LYS A 207 -5.38 -2.58 11.65
N ALA A 208 -5.31 -1.27 11.35
CA ALA A 208 -4.20 -0.44 11.81
C ALA A 208 -4.33 -0.13 13.31
N PRO A 209 -3.23 -0.08 14.07
CA PRO A 209 -3.24 0.34 15.48
C PRO A 209 -3.85 1.74 15.73
N ASP A 210 -3.68 2.69 14.80
CA ASP A 210 -4.36 3.99 14.86
C ASP A 210 -5.62 3.95 13.99
N GLN A 211 -6.78 4.22 14.58
CA GLN A 211 -8.09 4.30 13.90
C GLN A 211 -8.63 5.73 13.76
N ASN A 212 -8.06 6.71 14.46
CA ASN A 212 -8.66 8.03 14.63
C ASN A 212 -7.98 9.12 13.78
N SER A 213 -6.79 8.86 13.23
CA SER A 213 -5.98 9.87 12.52
C SER A 213 -6.18 9.89 10.98
N PHE A 214 -7.27 9.33 10.44
CA PHE A 214 -7.48 9.21 8.99
C PHE A 214 -8.28 10.36 8.38
N LEU A 215 -7.86 10.80 7.19
CA LEU A 215 -8.46 11.93 6.48
C LEU A 215 -9.81 11.54 5.84
N SER A 216 -10.82 12.41 6.00
CA SER A 216 -11.96 12.45 5.06
C SER A 216 -11.50 13.00 3.70
N ARG A 217 -12.34 12.86 2.66
CA ARG A 217 -12.01 13.43 1.34
C ARG A 217 -11.87 14.95 1.39
N GLU A 218 -12.75 15.63 2.11
CA GLU A 218 -12.73 17.08 2.26
C GLU A 218 -11.46 17.54 2.96
N LYS A 219 -11.08 16.89 4.07
CA LYS A 219 -9.81 17.16 4.76
C LYS A 219 -8.60 16.87 3.86
N THR A 220 -8.66 15.81 3.04
CA THR A 220 -7.63 15.51 2.04
C THR A 220 -7.50 16.66 1.04
N PHE A 221 -8.61 17.14 0.47
CA PHE A 221 -8.58 18.26 -0.46
C PHE A 221 -7.96 19.52 0.15
N GLU A 222 -8.33 19.85 1.40
CA GLU A 222 -7.76 20.99 2.12
C GLU A 222 -6.25 20.84 2.36
N LEU A 223 -5.81 19.68 2.81
CA LEU A 223 -4.40 19.37 3.06
C LEU A 223 -3.59 19.53 1.77
N PHE A 224 -3.99 18.86 0.70
CA PHE A 224 -3.23 18.87 -0.56
C PHE A 224 -3.27 20.23 -1.27
N ARG A 225 -4.34 21.03 -1.12
CA ARG A 225 -4.37 22.42 -1.59
C ARG A 225 -3.35 23.30 -0.86
N LYS A 226 -3.26 23.17 0.47
CA LYS A 226 -2.25 23.89 1.27
C LYS A 226 -0.84 23.44 0.90
N LEU A 227 -0.64 22.12 0.79
CA LEU A 227 0.64 21.52 0.43
C LEU A 227 1.16 22.01 -0.92
N PHE A 228 0.27 22.07 -1.92
CA PHE A 228 0.59 22.54 -3.27
C PHE A 228 0.18 23.98 -3.53
N HIS A 229 0.02 24.81 -2.50
CA HIS A 229 -0.12 26.24 -2.70
C HIS A 229 1.22 26.80 -3.23
N ARG A 230 1.24 27.29 -4.47
CA ARG A 230 2.46 27.81 -5.14
C ARG A 230 3.67 26.87 -4.94
N PRO A 231 3.64 25.65 -5.49
CA PRO A 231 4.68 24.67 -5.25
C PRO A 231 5.97 25.06 -5.97
N LYS A 232 7.13 24.67 -5.41
CA LYS A 232 8.41 24.93 -6.07
C LYS A 232 8.55 24.05 -7.32
N LYS A 233 9.00 24.64 -8.43
CA LYS A 233 9.23 23.90 -9.70
C LYS A 233 10.31 22.82 -9.59
N SER A 234 11.19 22.93 -8.60
CA SER A 234 12.22 21.93 -8.29
C SER A 234 11.63 20.63 -7.77
N TRP A 235 10.51 20.67 -7.05
CA TRP A 235 9.85 19.47 -6.54
C TRP A 235 9.34 18.62 -7.69
N LYS A 236 9.74 17.35 -7.71
CA LYS A 236 9.31 16.36 -8.69
C LYS A 236 8.47 15.31 -7.99
N PHE A 237 7.30 15.02 -8.54
CA PHE A 237 6.39 14.01 -8.01
C PHE A 237 6.18 12.90 -9.02
N ASN A 238 6.42 11.65 -8.64
CA ASN A 238 6.15 10.45 -9.45
C ASN A 238 4.65 10.14 -9.46
N HIS A 239 3.87 11.12 -9.92
CA HIS A 239 2.42 11.08 -10.06
C HIS A 239 2.03 11.69 -11.40
N SER A 240 0.94 11.22 -11.96
CA SER A 240 0.23 11.93 -12.99
C SER A 240 -0.27 13.27 -12.43
N PRO A 241 -0.16 14.37 -13.20
CA PRO A 241 -0.72 15.65 -12.78
C PRO A 241 -2.21 15.57 -12.46
N LEU A 242 -2.96 14.70 -13.16
CA LEU A 242 -4.39 14.50 -12.94
C LEU A 242 -4.69 13.82 -11.60
N PHE A 243 -3.83 12.91 -11.11
CA PHE A 243 -3.98 12.36 -9.78
C PHE A 243 -3.79 13.44 -8.70
N LEU A 244 -2.82 14.34 -8.87
CA LEU A 244 -2.61 15.45 -7.93
C LEU A 244 -3.76 16.48 -7.99
N GLU A 245 -4.35 16.73 -9.17
CA GLU A 245 -5.62 17.48 -9.29
C GLU A 245 -6.78 16.79 -8.54
N PHE A 246 -6.87 15.46 -8.59
CA PHE A 246 -7.83 14.67 -7.82
C PHE A 246 -7.62 14.81 -6.31
N LEU A 247 -6.38 14.73 -5.82
CA LEU A 247 -6.08 14.93 -4.40
C LEU A 247 -6.44 16.35 -3.90
N MET A 248 -6.47 17.35 -4.78
CA MET A 248 -6.91 18.71 -4.46
C MET A 248 -8.41 18.94 -4.69
N GLY A 249 -9.17 17.92 -5.05
CA GLY A 249 -10.61 18.02 -5.33
C GLY A 249 -10.94 18.83 -6.58
N GLN A 250 -9.98 18.94 -7.50
CA GLN A 250 -10.16 19.60 -8.79
C GLN A 250 -10.80 18.69 -9.84
N ARG A 251 -10.77 17.38 -9.57
CA ARG A 251 -11.41 16.31 -10.32
C ARG A 251 -11.84 15.21 -9.36
N HIS A 252 -12.74 14.35 -9.85
CA HIS A 252 -13.10 13.12 -9.16
C HIS A 252 -12.88 11.92 -10.09
N TYR A 253 -12.35 10.85 -9.50
CA TYR A 253 -12.10 9.57 -10.16
C TYR A 253 -12.68 8.46 -9.31
N GLU A 254 -13.27 7.48 -9.97
CA GLU A 254 -13.49 6.16 -9.35
C GLU A 254 -12.19 5.36 -9.40
N CYS A 255 -11.96 4.53 -8.40
CA CYS A 255 -10.75 3.71 -8.37
C CYS A 255 -10.81 2.60 -9.43
N THR A 256 -9.64 2.21 -9.92
CA THR A 256 -9.43 1.06 -10.80
C THR A 256 -8.55 0.06 -10.03
N PRO A 257 -9.13 -0.68 -9.07
CA PRO A 257 -8.36 -1.52 -8.15
C PRO A 257 -7.54 -2.62 -8.86
N TRP A 258 -8.03 -3.13 -9.99
CA TRP A 258 -7.30 -4.05 -10.88
C TRP A 258 -6.08 -3.42 -11.58
N GLY A 259 -5.93 -2.10 -11.53
CA GLY A 259 -4.78 -1.39 -12.11
C GLY A 259 -3.51 -1.57 -11.28
N ASN A 260 -3.64 -1.97 -10.00
CA ASN A 260 -2.54 -2.27 -9.11
C ASN A 260 -2.82 -3.51 -8.24
N PRO A 261 -2.95 -4.71 -8.84
CA PRO A 261 -3.22 -5.94 -8.12
C PRO A 261 -2.08 -6.30 -7.16
N CYS A 262 -2.40 -7.11 -6.15
CA CYS A 262 -1.46 -7.54 -5.13
C CYS A 262 -1.32 -9.05 -5.10
N TYR A 263 -0.09 -9.55 -5.16
CA TYR A 263 0.25 -10.95 -4.96
C TYR A 263 1.09 -11.11 -3.69
N THR A 264 0.70 -12.05 -2.84
CA THR A 264 1.28 -12.25 -1.50
C THR A 264 1.57 -13.73 -1.25
N ILE A 265 2.16 -14.07 -0.09
CA ILE A 265 2.32 -15.46 0.37
C ILE A 265 0.98 -16.25 0.49
N PHE A 266 -0.15 -15.56 0.47
CA PHE A 266 -1.49 -16.16 0.49
C PHE A 266 -2.06 -16.40 -0.92
N GLY A 267 -1.63 -15.64 -1.93
CA GLY A 267 -2.16 -15.66 -3.29
C GLY A 267 -2.46 -14.26 -3.84
N TRP A 268 -3.27 -14.18 -4.89
CA TRP A 268 -3.76 -12.93 -5.47
C TRP A 268 -4.82 -12.31 -4.56
N GLN A 269 -4.51 -11.19 -3.92
CA GLN A 269 -5.38 -10.57 -2.90
C GLN A 269 -6.62 -9.93 -3.54
N LYS A 270 -7.81 -10.35 -3.09
CA LYS A 270 -9.10 -9.76 -3.44
C LYS A 270 -9.50 -8.69 -2.41
N PRO A 271 -10.15 -7.59 -2.83
CA PRO A 271 -10.30 -7.10 -4.21
C PRO A 271 -9.11 -6.26 -4.70
N CYS A 272 -8.27 -5.75 -3.80
CA CYS A 272 -7.26 -4.75 -4.12
C CYS A 272 -6.09 -4.82 -3.14
N TYR A 273 -5.04 -4.03 -3.36
CA TYR A 273 -3.86 -4.00 -2.50
C TYR A 273 -4.14 -3.73 -1.00
N LEU A 274 -5.15 -2.92 -0.69
CA LEU A 274 -5.44 -2.45 0.68
C LEU A 274 -6.41 -3.36 1.42
N LEU A 275 -7.39 -3.91 0.71
CA LEU A 275 -8.44 -4.74 1.27
C LEU A 275 -8.06 -6.20 1.11
N GLN A 276 -8.22 -6.97 2.19
CA GLN A 276 -7.98 -8.41 2.20
C GLN A 276 -9.29 -9.11 2.55
N GLU A 277 -10.09 -9.38 1.53
CA GLU A 277 -11.42 -10.03 1.64
C GLU A 277 -11.42 -11.39 0.94
N GLY A 278 -10.25 -12.00 0.80
CA GLY A 278 -10.06 -13.31 0.17
C GLY A 278 -8.94 -13.30 -0.85
N TYR A 279 -8.73 -14.44 -1.49
CA TYR A 279 -7.68 -14.63 -2.46
C TYR A 279 -8.16 -15.34 -3.73
N ALA A 280 -7.34 -15.25 -4.78
CA ALA A 280 -7.44 -16.02 -6.00
C ALA A 280 -6.11 -16.75 -6.24
N GLU A 281 -6.19 -17.87 -6.95
CA GLU A 281 -5.02 -18.67 -7.35
C GLU A 281 -4.32 -18.07 -8.56
N THR A 282 -5.10 -17.54 -9.50
CA THR A 282 -4.60 -16.92 -10.74
C THR A 282 -5.03 -15.46 -10.84
N PHE A 283 -4.27 -14.68 -11.60
CA PHE A 283 -4.58 -13.30 -11.92
C PHE A 283 -5.86 -13.19 -12.75
N GLU A 284 -6.11 -14.16 -13.63
CA GLU A 284 -7.36 -14.25 -14.38
C GLU A 284 -8.55 -14.44 -13.43
N GLN A 285 -8.44 -15.38 -12.50
CA GLN A 285 -9.45 -15.61 -11.47
C GLN A 285 -9.71 -14.36 -10.61
N LEU A 286 -8.66 -13.63 -10.21
CA LEU A 286 -8.81 -12.34 -9.53
C LEU A 286 -9.67 -11.36 -10.34
N LEU A 287 -9.46 -11.27 -11.66
CA LEU A 287 -10.18 -10.35 -12.54
C LEU A 287 -11.63 -10.76 -12.80
N GLU A 288 -11.89 -12.06 -12.88
CA GLU A 288 -13.19 -12.63 -13.26
C GLU A 288 -14.13 -12.80 -12.07
N GLU A 289 -13.64 -13.33 -10.95
CA GLU A 289 -14.47 -13.67 -9.79
C GLU A 289 -14.66 -12.52 -8.80
N THR A 290 -13.85 -11.47 -8.87
CA THR A 290 -14.05 -10.32 -7.97
C THR A 290 -15.27 -9.53 -8.41
N GLU A 291 -16.23 -9.36 -7.49
CA GLU A 291 -17.43 -8.54 -7.69
C GLU A 291 -17.09 -7.04 -7.63
N TRP A 292 -16.47 -6.52 -8.70
CA TRP A 292 -15.93 -5.17 -8.78
C TRP A 292 -16.96 -4.05 -8.51
N SER A 293 -18.26 -4.31 -8.75
CA SER A 293 -19.33 -3.35 -8.45
C SER A 293 -19.50 -3.04 -6.96
N ASN A 294 -18.96 -3.88 -6.08
CA ASN A 294 -18.97 -3.66 -4.63
C ASN A 294 -17.82 -2.78 -4.13
N TYR A 295 -16.97 -2.25 -5.03
CA TYR A 295 -15.79 -1.49 -4.66
C TYR A 295 -15.70 -0.16 -5.40
N GLY A 296 -14.94 0.78 -4.83
CA GLY A 296 -14.93 2.17 -5.26
C GLY A 296 -15.96 3.01 -4.52
N ARG A 297 -15.89 4.32 -4.66
CA ARG A 297 -16.74 5.25 -3.91
C ARG A 297 -18.19 5.12 -4.36
N ALA A 298 -18.43 5.05 -5.66
CA ALA A 298 -19.77 4.97 -6.23
C ALA A 298 -20.54 3.72 -5.76
N SER A 299 -19.84 2.65 -5.35
CA SER A 299 -20.46 1.42 -4.85
C SER A 299 -21.23 1.59 -3.54
N GLY A 300 -20.93 2.63 -2.74
CA GLY A 300 -21.47 2.78 -1.38
C GLY A 300 -20.76 1.93 -0.33
N ASN A 301 -19.68 1.23 -0.69
CA ASN A 301 -18.87 0.48 0.28
C ASN A 301 -18.20 1.43 1.30
N PRO A 302 -18.45 1.25 2.61
CA PRO A 302 -17.92 2.15 3.64
C PRO A 302 -16.39 2.15 3.68
N LYS A 303 -15.73 1.03 3.36
CA LYS A 303 -14.26 0.92 3.29
C LYS A 303 -13.67 1.74 2.13
N CYS A 304 -14.45 2.00 1.09
CA CYS A 304 -14.02 2.76 -0.08
C CYS A 304 -14.40 4.25 -0.01
N ALA A 305 -15.33 4.64 0.86
CA ALA A 305 -15.97 5.96 0.86
C ALA A 305 -14.99 7.14 0.86
N ASN A 306 -13.91 7.03 1.66
CA ASN A 306 -12.88 8.05 1.81
C ASN A 306 -11.55 7.70 1.11
N CYS A 307 -11.46 6.55 0.44
CA CYS A 307 -10.20 6.13 -0.14
C CYS A 307 -9.77 7.07 -1.27
N MET A 308 -8.52 7.56 -1.19
CA MET A 308 -7.88 8.45 -2.17
C MET A 308 -6.44 8.03 -2.47
N VAL A 309 -6.08 6.79 -2.13
CA VAL A 309 -4.70 6.30 -2.27
C VAL A 309 -4.33 6.14 -3.73
N HIS A 310 -3.08 6.48 -4.03
CA HIS A 310 -2.49 6.41 -5.37
C HIS A 310 -2.63 5.01 -6.00
N CYS A 311 -2.48 3.91 -5.25
CA CYS A 311 -2.55 2.56 -5.81
C CYS A 311 -3.88 2.26 -6.55
N GLY A 312 -5.00 2.87 -6.13
CA GLY A 312 -6.30 2.71 -6.78
C GLY A 312 -6.67 3.81 -7.77
N HIS A 313 -6.07 5.00 -7.67
CA HIS A 313 -6.51 6.19 -8.44
C HIS A 313 -5.48 6.68 -9.45
N GLU A 314 -4.18 6.40 -9.23
CA GLU A 314 -3.13 6.65 -10.21
C GLU A 314 -3.41 5.88 -11.52
N PRO A 315 -3.80 4.57 -11.48
CA PRO A 315 -4.15 3.87 -12.71
C PRO A 315 -5.37 4.47 -13.41
N THR A 316 -6.35 5.00 -12.67
CA THR A 316 -7.50 5.70 -13.26
C THR A 316 -7.06 6.98 -13.97
N ALA A 317 -6.20 7.78 -13.35
CA ALA A 317 -5.68 9.01 -13.93
C ALA A 317 -4.85 8.73 -15.21
N VAL A 318 -4.08 7.64 -15.20
CA VAL A 318 -3.37 7.16 -16.39
C VAL A 318 -4.35 6.70 -17.48
N ASP A 319 -5.33 5.82 -17.17
CA ASP A 319 -6.32 5.37 -18.16
C ASP A 319 -7.07 6.56 -18.78
N HIS A 320 -7.47 7.54 -17.97
CA HIS A 320 -8.15 8.75 -18.43
C HIS A 320 -7.33 9.52 -19.48
N THR A 321 -6.01 9.58 -19.33
CA THR A 321 -5.11 10.23 -20.31
C THR A 321 -5.21 9.57 -21.68
N PHE A 322 -5.32 8.24 -21.72
CA PHE A 322 -5.40 7.49 -22.97
C PHE A 322 -6.83 7.31 -23.47
N ARG A 323 -7.85 7.55 -22.62
CA ARG A 323 -9.25 7.22 -22.91
C ARG A 323 -9.89 8.07 -24.00
N SER A 324 -9.56 9.35 -24.05
CA SER A 324 -10.15 10.31 -24.99
C SER A 324 -9.18 11.45 -25.32
N LEU A 325 -9.44 12.16 -26.42
CA LEU A 325 -8.71 13.38 -26.76
C LEU A 325 -8.82 14.43 -25.65
N GLY A 326 -9.98 14.54 -25.02
CA GLY A 326 -10.19 15.43 -23.87
C GLY A 326 -9.33 15.07 -22.66
N GLY A 327 -9.19 13.78 -22.36
CA GLY A 327 -8.31 13.29 -21.29
C GLY A 327 -6.84 13.58 -21.59
N PHE A 328 -6.39 13.33 -22.83
CA PHE A 328 -5.03 13.66 -23.27
C PHE A 328 -4.73 15.16 -23.16
N LEU A 329 -5.64 16.02 -23.68
CA LEU A 329 -5.51 17.47 -23.59
C LEU A 329 -5.51 17.96 -22.14
N ALA A 330 -6.29 17.34 -21.26
CA ALA A 330 -6.28 17.65 -19.84
C ALA A 330 -4.91 17.34 -19.21
N THR A 331 -4.32 16.19 -19.51
CA THR A 331 -2.98 15.83 -19.02
C THR A 331 -1.90 16.77 -19.56
N VAL A 332 -1.93 17.11 -20.85
CA VAL A 332 -1.00 18.08 -21.46
C VAL A 332 -1.12 19.44 -20.76
N ARG A 333 -2.35 19.93 -20.59
CA ARG A 333 -2.62 21.20 -19.89
C ARG A 333 -2.09 21.18 -18.46
N ALA A 334 -2.38 20.14 -17.69
CA ALA A 334 -1.93 20.01 -16.31
C ALA A 334 -0.40 19.90 -16.20
N THR A 335 0.23 19.25 -17.18
CA THR A 335 1.70 19.15 -17.26
C THR A 335 2.35 20.50 -17.55
N ILE A 336 1.79 21.30 -18.48
CA ILE A 336 2.33 22.60 -18.87
C ILE A 336 2.05 23.68 -17.82
N ALA A 337 0.80 23.76 -17.34
CA ALA A 337 0.40 24.73 -16.33
C ALA A 337 1.04 24.44 -14.96
N GLY A 338 1.41 23.17 -14.72
CA GLY A 338 1.80 22.68 -13.42
C GLY A 338 0.59 22.52 -12.49
N ILE A 339 0.89 22.05 -11.30
CA ILE A 339 -0.09 21.82 -10.24
C ILE A 339 -0.11 23.07 -9.37
N ASP A 340 -1.30 23.62 -9.09
CA ASP A 340 -1.44 24.76 -8.18
C ASP A 340 -2.70 24.62 -7.32
N GLY A 341 -2.49 24.64 -6.01
CA GLY A 341 -3.53 24.62 -4.99
C GLY A 341 -4.14 25.98 -4.67
N ALA A 342 -3.65 27.09 -5.25
CA ALA A 342 -4.10 28.45 -4.91
C ALA A 342 -5.52 28.81 -5.40
N ASN A 343 -5.95 28.27 -6.55
CA ASN A 343 -7.29 28.48 -7.12
C ASN A 343 -7.85 27.17 -7.68
N PRO A 344 -8.23 26.20 -6.82
CA PRO A 344 -8.71 24.92 -7.28
C PRO A 344 -10.08 25.12 -7.93
N ARG A 345 -10.21 24.75 -9.21
CA ARG A 345 -11.54 24.49 -9.80
C ARG A 345 -12.21 23.46 -8.89
N ARG A 346 -13.34 23.74 -8.25
CA ARG A 346 -14.00 22.76 -7.38
C ARG A 346 -14.88 21.87 -8.23
N ALA A 347 -14.50 20.59 -8.37
CA ALA A 347 -15.37 19.62 -9.02
C ALA A 347 -16.43 19.13 -8.02
N GLU A 348 -17.68 19.03 -8.47
CA GLU A 348 -18.75 18.40 -7.69
C GLU A 348 -18.47 16.91 -7.53
N ILE A 349 -18.65 16.41 -6.30
CA ILE A 349 -18.38 15.01 -5.99
C ILE A 349 -19.55 14.16 -6.54
N PRO A 350 -19.32 13.21 -7.48
CA PRO A 350 -20.40 12.40 -8.06
C PRO A 350 -21.16 11.61 -7.00
N PRO A 351 -22.50 11.49 -7.04
CA PRO A 351 -23.28 10.80 -6.02
C PRO A 351 -22.92 9.32 -5.87
N VAL A 352 -23.20 8.75 -4.70
CA VAL A 352 -23.14 7.30 -4.49
C VAL A 352 -24.33 6.66 -5.22
N THR A 353 -24.08 5.69 -6.09
CA THR A 353 -25.09 5.07 -6.94
C THR A 353 -25.37 3.61 -6.60
N GLY A 354 -24.46 2.96 -5.88
CA GLY A 354 -24.53 1.55 -5.52
C GLY A 354 -24.97 1.31 -4.07
N ARG A 355 -25.22 0.03 -3.78
CA ARG A 355 -25.39 -0.53 -2.44
C ARG A 355 -24.51 -1.76 -2.33
N ALA A 356 -23.22 -1.53 -2.13
CA ALA A 356 -22.25 -2.61 -1.96
C ALA A 356 -22.68 -3.53 -0.83
N ARG A 357 -22.62 -4.84 -1.07
CA ARG A 357 -22.71 -5.83 -0.02
C ARG A 357 -21.30 -6.05 0.48
N THR A 358 -21.05 -5.82 1.78
CA THR A 358 -19.72 -6.13 2.30
C THR A 358 -19.52 -7.64 2.31
N PHE A 359 -18.27 -8.08 2.34
CA PHE A 359 -17.89 -9.49 2.36
C PHE A 359 -18.57 -10.28 3.50
N LEU A 360 -18.84 -9.65 4.65
CA LEU A 360 -19.57 -10.26 5.76
C LEU A 360 -21.09 -10.18 5.57
N ASP A 361 -21.63 -9.07 5.06
CA ASP A 361 -23.07 -8.90 4.84
C ASP A 361 -23.65 -9.85 3.79
N ALA A 362 -22.79 -10.48 2.98
CA ALA A 362 -23.17 -11.43 1.96
C ALA A 362 -23.59 -12.80 2.53
N VAL A 363 -23.25 -13.09 3.80
CA VAL A 363 -23.47 -14.39 4.45
C VAL A 363 -24.34 -14.23 5.69
N GLU A 364 -25.29 -15.15 5.89
CA GLU A 364 -26.22 -15.09 7.02
C GLU A 364 -25.48 -15.24 8.37
N PRO A 365 -25.68 -14.30 9.31
CA PRO A 365 -25.09 -14.39 10.65
C PRO A 365 -25.49 -15.68 11.38
N GLY A 366 -24.56 -16.26 12.12
CA GLY A 366 -24.78 -17.50 12.86
C GLY A 366 -24.55 -18.78 12.05
N THR A 367 -24.28 -18.68 10.75
CA THR A 367 -23.79 -19.80 9.94
C THR A 367 -22.31 -20.07 10.19
N ILE A 368 -21.87 -21.31 9.90
CA ILE A 368 -20.44 -21.67 9.98
C ILE A 368 -19.59 -20.87 8.99
N GLU A 369 -20.16 -20.56 7.82
CA GLU A 369 -19.51 -19.72 6.83
C GLU A 369 -19.24 -18.32 7.39
N HIS A 370 -20.24 -17.68 8.01
CA HIS A 370 -20.05 -16.37 8.64
C HIS A 370 -18.96 -16.42 9.72
N ALA A 371 -18.97 -17.46 10.58
CA ALA A 371 -17.94 -17.64 11.61
C ALA A 371 -16.53 -17.80 11.02
N LEU A 372 -16.39 -18.42 9.85
CA LEU A 372 -15.12 -18.55 9.14
C LEU A 372 -14.66 -17.24 8.51
N LEU A 373 -15.57 -16.45 7.93
CA LEU A 373 -15.22 -15.11 7.43
C LEU A 373 -14.73 -14.21 8.56
N GLU A 374 -15.36 -14.29 9.73
CA GLU A 374 -14.87 -13.62 10.94
C GLU A 374 -13.51 -14.15 11.40
N ALA A 375 -13.26 -15.46 11.26
CA ALA A 375 -11.96 -16.07 11.58
C ALA A 375 -10.85 -15.64 10.61
N ILE A 376 -11.17 -15.41 9.34
CA ILE A 376 -10.23 -14.86 8.34
C ILE A 376 -9.94 -13.39 8.62
N ASP A 377 -10.95 -12.63 9.07
CA ASP A 377 -10.73 -11.24 9.47
C ASP A 377 -9.85 -11.14 10.72
N TYR A 378 -10.00 -12.10 11.63
CA TYR A 378 -9.21 -12.25 12.84
C TYR A 378 -7.73 -12.58 12.54
N ARG A 379 -6.81 -11.77 13.07
CA ARG A 379 -5.36 -11.91 12.80
C ARG A 379 -4.63 -12.83 13.78
N GLY A 380 -5.31 -13.86 14.28
CA GLY A 380 -4.73 -14.86 15.18
C GLY A 380 -5.03 -16.29 14.72
N ASP A 381 -4.41 -17.26 15.37
CA ASP A 381 -4.75 -18.67 15.13
C ASP A 381 -6.14 -18.99 15.68
N VAL A 382 -6.89 -19.80 14.95
CA VAL A 382 -8.21 -20.30 15.34
C VAL A 382 -8.19 -21.80 15.53
N THR A 383 -9.13 -22.30 16.33
CA THR A 383 -9.37 -23.74 16.50
C THR A 383 -10.62 -24.13 15.74
N PHE A 384 -10.49 -25.06 14.80
CA PHE A 384 -11.58 -25.72 14.10
C PHE A 384 -11.94 -26.99 14.86
N THR A 385 -13.20 -27.15 15.26
CA THR A 385 -13.76 -28.42 15.71
C THR A 385 -14.43 -29.11 14.53
N LEU A 386 -14.04 -30.35 14.26
CA LEU A 386 -14.56 -31.13 13.14
C LEU A 386 -15.78 -31.97 13.54
N GLU A 387 -16.52 -32.47 12.55
CA GLU A 387 -17.71 -33.32 12.74
C GLU A 387 -17.46 -34.59 13.57
N ASP A 388 -16.23 -35.12 13.54
CA ASP A 388 -15.81 -36.30 14.32
C ASP A 388 -15.36 -35.95 15.76
N GLY A 389 -15.47 -34.67 16.15
CA GLY A 389 -15.06 -34.15 17.44
C GLY A 389 -13.57 -33.85 17.57
N SER A 390 -12.76 -34.17 16.55
CA SER A 390 -11.34 -33.80 16.54
C SER A 390 -11.15 -32.29 16.35
N THR A 391 -9.97 -31.79 16.71
CA THR A 391 -9.64 -30.36 16.61
C THR A 391 -8.40 -30.12 15.75
N VAL A 392 -8.43 -29.02 15.01
CA VAL A 392 -7.33 -28.53 14.18
C VAL A 392 -7.08 -27.07 14.54
N VAL A 393 -5.82 -26.68 14.70
CA VAL A 393 -5.44 -25.29 14.96
C VAL A 393 -4.74 -24.72 13.74
N GLY A 394 -5.08 -23.48 13.37
CA GLY A 394 -4.55 -22.87 12.16
C GLY A 394 -4.76 -21.37 12.05
N TYR A 395 -3.93 -20.70 11.26
CA TYR A 395 -4.21 -19.34 10.81
C TYR A 395 -5.12 -19.39 9.57
N ALA A 396 -6.42 -19.14 9.74
CA ALA A 396 -7.37 -19.05 8.63
C ALA A 396 -7.09 -17.80 7.79
N PHE A 397 -6.97 -17.94 6.47
CA PHE A 397 -6.65 -16.79 5.60
C PHE A 397 -7.54 -16.66 4.37
N ASP A 398 -8.26 -17.70 3.99
CA ASP A 398 -9.12 -17.67 2.80
C ASP A 398 -10.27 -18.66 2.92
N LEU A 399 -11.39 -18.34 2.27
CA LEU A 399 -12.50 -19.25 2.05
C LEU A 399 -12.70 -19.33 0.54
N HIS A 400 -12.50 -20.51 -0.04
CA HIS A 400 -12.54 -20.70 -1.47
C HIS A 400 -13.10 -22.08 -1.81
N ASP A 401 -14.04 -22.13 -2.76
CA ASP A 401 -14.65 -23.38 -3.27
C ASP A 401 -15.17 -24.33 -2.18
N GLY A 402 -15.80 -23.76 -1.13
CA GLY A 402 -16.33 -24.54 -0.02
C GLY A 402 -15.26 -25.13 0.90
N GLU A 403 -14.03 -24.62 0.84
CA GLU A 403 -12.95 -24.96 1.75
C GLU A 403 -12.42 -23.73 2.49
N VAL A 404 -12.11 -23.87 3.78
CA VAL A 404 -11.27 -22.91 4.50
C VAL A 404 -9.80 -23.28 4.32
N ARG A 405 -9.01 -22.30 3.87
CA ARG A 405 -7.56 -22.43 3.76
C ARG A 405 -6.90 -21.83 4.99
N TYR A 406 -5.95 -22.56 5.54
CA TYR A 406 -5.22 -22.15 6.73
C TYR A 406 -3.74 -22.52 6.65
N PHE A 407 -2.94 -21.86 7.47
CA PHE A 407 -1.57 -22.30 7.76
C PHE A 407 -1.53 -23.05 9.08
N ASP A 408 -0.97 -24.25 9.04
CA ASP A 408 -0.68 -25.05 10.23
C ASP A 408 0.46 -24.37 11.03
N PRO A 409 0.27 -24.03 12.32
CA PRO A 409 1.29 -23.34 13.11
C PRO A 409 2.53 -24.21 13.43
N ALA A 410 2.40 -25.54 13.41
CA ALA A 410 3.48 -26.47 13.72
C ALA A 410 4.40 -26.70 12.51
N THR A 411 3.80 -26.95 11.33
CA THR A 411 4.56 -27.22 10.10
C THR A 411 4.79 -25.97 9.26
N GLY A 412 3.94 -24.95 9.43
CA GLY A 412 3.83 -23.81 8.52
C GLY A 412 3.12 -24.17 7.22
N GLU A 413 2.77 -25.43 6.93
CA GLU A 413 2.26 -25.77 5.60
C GLU A 413 0.86 -25.19 5.35
N ARG A 414 0.60 -24.86 4.07
CA ARG A 414 -0.75 -24.51 3.63
C ARG A 414 -1.61 -25.78 3.65
N ARG A 415 -2.80 -25.69 4.22
CA ARG A 415 -3.78 -26.77 4.32
C ARG A 415 -5.17 -26.25 3.97
N SER A 416 -6.05 -27.16 3.56
CA SER A 416 -7.47 -26.90 3.37
C SER A 416 -8.31 -27.79 4.28
N LEU A 417 -9.47 -27.30 4.68
CA LEU A 417 -10.54 -28.08 5.31
C LEU A 417 -11.85 -27.80 4.58
N ALA A 418 -12.52 -28.86 4.13
CA ALA A 418 -13.86 -28.74 3.58
C ALA A 418 -14.82 -28.16 4.63
N LEU A 419 -15.59 -27.15 4.24
CA LEU A 419 -16.54 -26.44 5.09
C LEU A 419 -17.53 -27.39 5.76
N ALA A 420 -17.99 -28.41 5.01
CA ALA A 420 -18.91 -29.43 5.50
C ALA A 420 -18.37 -30.22 6.70
N ARG A 421 -17.05 -30.29 6.89
CA ARG A 421 -16.41 -30.99 8.01
C ARG A 421 -16.26 -30.11 9.25
N VAL A 422 -16.40 -28.79 9.12
CA VAL A 422 -16.19 -27.85 10.22
C VAL A 422 -17.50 -27.66 10.97
N GLN A 423 -17.53 -28.11 12.22
CA GLN A 423 -18.69 -27.95 13.10
C GLN A 423 -18.66 -26.62 13.86
N ARG A 424 -17.46 -26.19 14.30
CA ARG A 424 -17.28 -24.97 15.09
C ARG A 424 -15.93 -24.33 14.81
N VAL A 425 -15.86 -23.00 14.93
CA VAL A 425 -14.63 -22.21 14.83
C VAL A 425 -14.51 -21.30 16.05
N GLU A 426 -13.35 -21.33 16.70
CA GLU A 426 -13.07 -20.54 17.91
C GLU A 426 -11.81 -19.70 17.72
N LYS A 427 -11.91 -18.40 18.05
CA LYS A 427 -10.81 -17.43 18.00
C LYS A 427 -9.90 -17.63 19.23
N THR A 428 -9.02 -18.64 19.18
CA THR A 428 -8.25 -19.12 20.34
C THR A 428 -6.89 -18.46 20.54
N GLY A 429 -6.30 -17.91 19.47
CA GLY A 429 -5.01 -17.26 19.49
C GLY A 429 -5.04 -15.87 20.14
N LYS A 430 -3.91 -15.16 20.03
CA LYS A 430 -3.88 -13.71 20.22
C LYS A 430 -4.24 -13.06 18.89
N ASP A 431 -5.16 -12.09 18.92
CA ASP A 431 -5.37 -11.23 17.75
C ASP A 431 -4.19 -10.25 17.63
N PHE A 432 -3.41 -10.39 16.56
CA PHE A 432 -2.29 -9.50 16.31
C PHE A 432 -2.75 -8.14 15.75
N ALA A 433 -3.98 -8.00 15.25
CA ALA A 433 -4.56 -6.71 14.87
C ALA A 433 -5.23 -5.98 16.05
N ALA A 434 -5.73 -6.70 17.07
CA ALA A 434 -6.32 -6.09 18.25
C ALA A 434 -5.24 -5.58 19.22
N GLY A 435 -4.53 -4.52 18.84
CA GLY A 435 -3.42 -3.98 19.60
C GLY A 435 -3.53 -2.49 19.91
N LYS A 436 -3.63 -2.14 21.20
CA LYS A 436 -3.35 -0.79 21.77
C LYS A 436 -1.87 -0.39 21.65
N SER A 437 -1.12 -0.98 20.72
CA SER A 437 0.33 -0.78 20.58
C SER A 437 0.65 0.66 20.22
N TRP A 438 -0.23 1.31 19.47
CA TRP A 438 -0.11 2.73 19.16
C TRP A 438 -0.29 3.60 20.40
N GLU A 439 -1.40 3.47 21.12
CA GLU A 439 -1.66 4.22 22.35
C GLU A 439 -0.55 4.03 23.39
N ALA A 440 -0.10 2.79 23.58
CA ALA A 440 0.99 2.45 24.48
C ALA A 440 2.33 3.03 24.02
N TRP A 441 2.59 3.07 22.72
CA TRP A 441 3.80 3.68 22.15
C TRP A 441 3.74 5.22 22.28
N VAL A 442 2.62 5.86 21.93
CA VAL A 442 2.40 7.30 22.07
C VAL A 442 2.60 7.73 23.53
N LYS A 443 2.07 6.97 24.48
CA LYS A 443 2.28 7.21 25.91
C LYS A 443 3.78 7.21 26.27
N LYS A 444 4.51 6.16 25.88
CA LYS A 444 5.96 6.05 26.13
C LYS A 444 6.78 7.14 25.44
N TYR A 445 6.44 7.47 24.20
CA TYR A 445 7.09 8.53 23.42
C TYR A 445 6.92 9.88 24.11
N ASN A 446 5.70 10.21 24.55
CA ASN A 446 5.42 11.44 25.26
C ASN A 446 6.13 11.50 26.62
N GLU A 447 6.13 10.41 27.39
CA GLU A 447 6.88 10.30 28.66
C GLU A 447 8.39 10.53 28.46
N LYS A 448 8.96 10.01 27.38
CA LYS A 448 10.38 10.19 27.03
C LYS A 448 10.69 11.63 26.64
N LYS A 449 9.89 12.24 25.75
CA LYS A 449 10.07 13.65 25.35
C LYS A 449 9.90 14.63 26.51
N GLN A 450 9.03 14.32 27.48
CA GLN A 450 8.91 15.09 28.71
C GLN A 450 10.16 14.99 29.61
N ARG A 451 10.80 13.82 29.67
CA ARG A 451 12.06 13.62 30.43
C ARG A 451 13.28 14.29 29.80
N GLU A 452 13.30 14.41 28.47
CA GLU A 452 14.43 15.00 27.72
C GLU A 452 14.37 16.54 27.62
N GLY A 453 13.45 17.21 28.33
CA GLY A 453 13.35 18.68 28.36
C GLY A 453 12.86 19.33 27.06
N GLY A 454 12.56 18.52 26.03
CA GLY A 454 12.04 18.96 24.72
C GLY A 454 10.54 19.22 24.71
N GLY A 455 10.03 19.99 25.68
CA GLY A 455 8.65 20.41 25.76
C GLY A 455 8.27 21.39 24.63
N SER A 456 8.24 20.92 23.38
CA SER A 456 7.60 21.66 22.31
C SER A 456 6.09 21.73 22.60
N GLN A 457 5.50 22.92 22.44
CA GLN A 457 4.05 23.20 22.56
C GLN A 457 3.16 22.24 21.72
N ARG A 458 3.74 21.41 20.85
CA ARG A 458 3.08 20.34 20.08
C ARG A 458 2.53 19.21 20.96
N ALA A 459 3.16 18.89 22.10
CA ALA A 459 2.70 17.81 23.00
C ALA A 459 1.35 18.14 23.70
N LYS A 460 1.08 19.42 23.98
CA LYS A 460 -0.19 19.85 24.60
C LYS A 460 -1.38 19.79 23.64
N LYS A 461 -1.17 19.85 22.33
CA LYS A 461 -2.26 19.74 21.34
C LYS A 461 -2.76 18.30 21.14
N LEU A 462 -1.90 17.30 21.38
CA LEU A 462 -2.27 15.88 21.23
C LEU A 462 -2.97 15.30 22.46
N GLN A 463 -2.90 15.97 23.61
CA GLN A 463 -3.51 15.51 24.86
C GLN A 463 -5.02 15.80 24.95
N MET A 464 -5.58 16.61 24.04
CA MET A 464 -7.01 16.96 24.02
C MET A 464 -7.83 16.16 22.99
N ALA A 465 -7.24 15.14 22.37
CA ALA A 465 -7.90 14.26 21.39
C ALA A 465 -8.03 12.81 21.92
N GLY A 466 -8.18 12.66 23.24
CA GLY A 466 -8.51 11.40 23.91
C GLY A 466 -9.99 11.29 24.17
#